data_AF-A0A1G4RNG4-F1
#
_entry.id   AF-A0A1G4RNG4-F1
#
_cell.length_a   1.000
_cell.length_b   1.000
_cell.length_c   1.000
_cell.angle_alpha   90.00
_cell.angle_beta   90.00
_cell.angle_gamma   90.00
#
_symmetry.space_group_name_H-M   'P 1'
#
loop_
_entity.id
_entity.type
_entity.pdbx_description
1 polymer ?
#
loop_
_entity_poly.entity_id
_entity_poly.type
_entity_poly.pdbx_seq_one_letter_code
_entity_poly.pdbx_strand_id
1 'polypeptide(L)'
;MLRGLYTAASGMIAQQRKHDIVTNNIANLNTPGFKSGNGINRSFPEVLISRVRSGKDEPGSVPVGRINTGVMAEENVFLHVQGDIQETKNPFNFALISNIQVPGARFDSSGKYVDQNGQRVIQPQAFFTILNAVGEQRYSLNGNFSLDANGRMIDSEGHSVLGRDGQPIVLMEGGAPVTNFRMTRTGQFTNADGQPILNGNGQALNLLITRVEDPNQLVREGNGLYRLNTQDQGGFRPIDAQDQIEVRQGYIERSNVDPGQSMVDMMSALRAYEANQKMIQYYDKSMEKAANEIGRV
;
A
#
# COMPACT_ATOMS: atom_id res chain seq x y z
N MET A 1 17.99 -8.10 -34.39
CA MET A 1 18.87 -7.76 -33.26
C MET A 1 18.29 -6.66 -32.38
N LEU A 2 17.80 -5.54 -32.93
CA LEU A 2 17.20 -4.42 -32.16
C LEU A 2 16.09 -4.83 -31.16
N ARG A 3 15.22 -5.79 -31.49
CA ARG A 3 14.16 -6.25 -30.59
C ARG A 3 14.68 -6.93 -29.31
N GLY A 4 15.80 -7.66 -29.38
CA GLY A 4 16.41 -8.29 -28.21
C GLY A 4 16.94 -7.27 -27.20
N LEU A 5 17.49 -6.14 -27.69
CA LEU A 5 17.88 -4.99 -26.88
C LEU A 5 16.67 -4.36 -26.19
N TYR A 6 15.54 -4.17 -26.88
CA TYR A 6 14.33 -3.63 -26.26
C TYR A 6 13.74 -4.57 -25.20
N THR A 7 13.70 -5.87 -25.46
CA THR A 7 13.24 -6.85 -24.45
C THR A 7 14.15 -6.84 -23.23
N ALA A 8 15.47 -6.87 -23.40
CA ALA A 8 16.42 -6.79 -22.30
C ALA A 8 16.33 -5.46 -21.53
N ALA A 9 16.20 -4.33 -22.23
CA ALA A 9 16.01 -3.01 -21.62
C ALA A 9 14.70 -2.92 -20.83
N SER A 10 13.59 -3.39 -21.40
CA SER A 10 12.29 -3.44 -20.69
C SER A 10 12.36 -4.32 -19.44
N GLY A 11 13.07 -5.44 -19.53
CA GLY A 11 13.35 -6.32 -18.39
C GLY A 11 14.18 -5.63 -17.31
N MET A 12 15.25 -4.92 -17.67
CA MET A 12 16.04 -4.15 -16.70
C MET A 12 15.21 -3.08 -15.99
N ILE A 13 14.41 -2.30 -16.72
CA ILE A 13 13.54 -1.28 -16.13
C ILE A 13 12.54 -1.90 -15.16
N ALA A 14 11.94 -3.04 -15.53
CA ALA A 14 11.02 -3.75 -14.65
C ALA A 14 11.70 -4.26 -13.37
N GLN A 15 12.92 -4.81 -13.48
CA GLN A 15 13.67 -5.27 -12.31
C GLN A 15 14.17 -4.12 -11.44
N GLN A 16 14.54 -2.98 -12.02
CA GLN A 16 14.88 -1.77 -11.27
C GLN A 16 13.67 -1.30 -10.44
N ARG A 17 12.47 -1.23 -11.04
CA ARG A 17 11.25 -0.89 -10.30
C ARG A 17 10.96 -1.88 -9.18
N LYS A 18 11.12 -3.19 -9.42
CA LYS A 18 10.97 -4.20 -8.36
C LYS A 18 11.96 -3.96 -7.22
N HIS A 19 13.22 -3.68 -7.55
CA HIS A 19 14.25 -3.35 -6.56
C HIS A 19 13.87 -2.11 -5.73
N ASP A 20 13.37 -1.05 -6.37
CA ASP A 20 12.96 0.18 -5.70
C ASP A 20 11.77 -0.05 -4.76
N ILE A 21 10.78 -0.84 -5.18
CA ILE A 21 9.61 -1.20 -4.34
C ILE A 21 10.08 -1.98 -3.10
N VAL A 22 10.94 -2.99 -3.30
CA VAL A 22 11.44 -3.81 -2.19
C VAL A 22 12.32 -2.98 -1.24
N THR A 23 13.14 -2.07 -1.78
CA THR A 23 13.93 -1.13 -0.97
C THR A 23 13.03 -0.25 -0.11
N ASN A 24 11.95 0.28 -0.71
CA ASN A 24 10.97 1.09 0.01
C ASN A 24 10.25 0.28 1.11
N ASN A 25 9.91 -0.99 0.84
CA ASN A 25 9.33 -1.88 1.85
C ASN A 25 10.27 -2.09 3.04
N ILE A 26 11.55 -2.37 2.78
CA ILE A 26 12.55 -2.57 3.85
C ILE A 26 12.78 -1.27 4.63
N ALA A 27 12.87 -0.13 3.95
CA ALA A 27 13.05 1.17 4.59
C ALA A 27 11.90 1.51 5.56
N ASN A 28 10.68 1.05 5.27
CA ASN A 28 9.49 1.27 6.08
C ASN A 28 9.09 0.04 6.94
N LEU A 29 9.99 -0.91 7.16
CA LEU A 29 9.73 -2.10 7.99
C LEU A 29 9.32 -1.73 9.42
N ASN A 30 9.92 -0.66 9.97
CA ASN A 30 9.65 -0.19 11.32
C ASN A 30 8.61 0.94 11.39
N THR A 31 8.08 1.36 10.23
CA THR A 31 7.05 2.39 10.19
C THR A 31 5.70 1.77 10.59
N PRO A 32 5.06 2.25 11.68
CA PRO A 32 3.79 1.71 12.11
C PRO A 32 2.70 1.91 11.04
N GLY A 33 1.86 0.91 10.84
CA GLY A 33 0.76 0.95 9.86
C GLY A 33 1.20 0.93 8.38
N PHE A 34 2.49 0.72 8.07
CA PHE A 34 2.93 0.61 6.68
C PHE A 34 2.43 -0.68 6.02
N LYS A 35 1.95 -0.56 4.76
CA LYS A 35 1.53 -1.68 3.93
C LYS A 35 2.54 -1.92 2.83
N SER A 36 2.98 -3.17 2.72
CA SER A 36 3.93 -3.62 1.70
C SER A 36 3.37 -3.38 0.30
N GLY A 37 4.23 -2.81 -0.54
CA GLY A 37 3.98 -2.69 -1.97
C GLY A 37 4.43 -3.94 -2.70
N ASN A 38 3.66 -4.38 -3.69
CA ASN A 38 4.06 -5.44 -4.60
C ASN A 38 4.03 -4.94 -6.05
N GLY A 39 5.13 -5.14 -6.76
CA GLY A 39 5.24 -4.82 -8.18
C GLY A 39 4.65 -5.92 -9.03
N ILE A 40 3.53 -5.66 -9.68
CA ILE A 40 2.93 -6.60 -10.64
C ILE A 40 3.63 -6.41 -11.98
N ASN A 41 4.22 -7.47 -12.50
CA ASN A 41 4.79 -7.47 -13.85
C ASN A 41 3.78 -8.01 -14.85
N ARG A 42 3.61 -7.31 -15.96
CA ARG A 42 2.76 -7.74 -17.07
C ARG A 42 3.59 -7.86 -18.35
N SER A 43 3.40 -8.95 -19.08
CA SER A 43 3.96 -9.07 -20.44
C SER A 43 3.16 -8.20 -21.41
N PHE A 44 3.85 -7.59 -22.37
CA PHE A 44 3.17 -6.93 -23.48
C PHE A 44 2.31 -7.95 -24.26
N PRO A 45 1.21 -7.51 -24.89
CA PRO A 45 0.38 -8.40 -25.70
C PRO A 45 1.19 -9.16 -26.75
N GLU A 46 0.95 -10.46 -26.82
CA GLU A 46 1.59 -11.35 -27.78
C GLU A 46 1.20 -10.98 -29.21
N VAL A 47 2.19 -10.88 -30.10
CA VAL A 47 1.94 -10.74 -31.53
C VAL A 47 1.94 -12.14 -32.16
N LEU A 48 0.91 -12.43 -32.95
CA LEU A 48 0.77 -13.72 -33.62
C LEU A 48 1.63 -13.75 -34.88
N ILE A 49 2.49 -14.76 -35.00
CA ILE A 49 3.28 -15.00 -36.21
C ILE A 49 2.50 -15.94 -37.11
N SER A 50 2.20 -15.49 -38.32
CA SER A 50 1.61 -16.32 -39.36
C SER A 50 2.60 -16.52 -40.51
N ARG A 51 2.57 -17.71 -41.11
CA ARG A 51 3.36 -18.03 -42.30
C ARG A 51 2.65 -17.46 -43.51
N VAL A 52 3.31 -16.55 -44.23
CA VAL A 52 2.73 -15.84 -45.40
C VAL A 52 2.84 -16.66 -46.70
N ARG A 53 3.70 -17.70 -46.74
CA ARG A 53 3.79 -18.62 -47.88
C ARG A 53 4.20 -20.01 -47.44
N SER A 54 3.30 -20.98 -47.63
CA SER A 54 3.63 -22.40 -47.69
C SER A 54 3.72 -22.78 -49.18
N GLY A 55 4.67 -23.62 -49.58
CA GLY A 55 4.92 -23.93 -50.99
C GLY A 55 3.69 -24.48 -51.73
N LYS A 56 3.54 -24.04 -53.00
CA LYS A 56 2.54 -24.40 -54.03
C LYS A 56 1.09 -24.64 -53.55
N ASP A 57 0.28 -23.59 -53.72
CA ASP A 57 -1.19 -23.60 -53.85
C ASP A 57 -2.07 -23.95 -52.63
N GLU A 58 -1.74 -23.43 -51.44
CA GLU A 58 -2.74 -23.22 -50.39
C GLU A 58 -2.76 -21.76 -49.88
N PRO A 59 -3.85 -21.00 -50.10
CA PRO A 59 -4.06 -19.71 -49.46
C PRO A 59 -4.53 -19.94 -48.01
N GLY A 60 -3.59 -19.93 -47.07
CA GLY A 60 -3.89 -20.03 -45.65
C GLY A 60 -2.73 -19.54 -44.80
N SER A 61 -3.00 -18.60 -43.87
CA SER A 61 -2.01 -18.16 -42.90
C SER A 61 -1.88 -19.23 -41.82
N VAL A 62 -0.90 -20.12 -41.93
CA VAL A 62 -0.67 -21.13 -40.88
C VAL A 62 -0.07 -20.42 -39.66
N PRO A 63 -0.72 -20.45 -38.48
CA PRO A 63 -0.16 -19.87 -37.28
C PRO A 63 1.12 -20.62 -36.91
N VAL A 64 2.25 -19.91 -36.83
CA VAL A 64 3.57 -20.46 -36.49
C VAL A 64 3.81 -20.39 -34.99
N GLY A 65 3.19 -19.41 -34.31
CA GLY A 65 3.31 -19.22 -32.88
C GLY A 65 3.03 -17.79 -32.47
N ARG A 66 3.37 -17.46 -31.24
CA ARG A 66 3.23 -16.13 -30.65
C ARG A 66 4.58 -15.63 -30.17
N ILE A 67 4.80 -14.32 -30.25
CA ILE A 67 5.99 -13.68 -29.70
C ILE A 67 5.61 -12.60 -28.70
N ASN A 68 6.34 -12.55 -27.59
CA ASN A 68 6.22 -11.50 -26.58
C ASN A 68 7.11 -10.32 -26.97
N THR A 69 6.59 -9.10 -26.84
CA THR A 69 7.27 -7.85 -27.21
C THR A 69 8.07 -7.21 -26.08
N GLY A 70 7.95 -7.74 -24.85
CA GLY A 70 8.68 -7.27 -23.68
C GLY A 70 7.91 -7.48 -22.40
N VAL A 71 8.42 -6.91 -21.31
CA VAL A 71 7.76 -6.89 -20.00
C VAL A 71 7.65 -5.46 -19.51
N MET A 72 6.55 -5.15 -18.84
CA MET A 72 6.31 -3.87 -18.19
C MET A 72 6.01 -4.14 -16.72
N ALA A 73 6.73 -3.46 -15.83
CA ALA A 73 6.32 -3.37 -14.43
C ALA A 73 5.15 -2.39 -14.35
N GLU A 74 3.97 -2.91 -14.00
CA GLU A 74 2.76 -2.15 -13.73
C GLU A 74 2.92 -1.39 -12.39
N GLU A 75 1.93 -0.56 -12.10
CA GLU A 75 1.81 0.22 -10.88
C GLU A 75 1.97 -0.64 -9.60
N ASN A 76 2.50 -0.04 -8.54
CA ASN A 76 2.67 -0.69 -7.25
C ASN A 76 1.31 -0.89 -6.58
N VAL A 77 0.94 -2.14 -6.29
CA VAL A 77 -0.30 -2.47 -5.57
C VAL A 77 0.04 -2.80 -4.12
N PHE A 78 -0.66 -2.18 -3.18
CA PHE A 78 -0.44 -2.41 -1.76
C PHE A 78 -1.23 -3.62 -1.25
N LEU A 79 -0.58 -4.42 -0.41
CA LEU A 79 -1.23 -5.51 0.30
C LEU A 79 -1.87 -4.96 1.57
N HIS A 80 -3.18 -4.78 1.51
CA HIS A 80 -4.01 -4.29 2.61
C HIS A 80 -4.36 -5.43 3.59
N VAL A 81 -3.32 -6.11 4.07
CA VAL A 81 -3.43 -7.11 5.15
C VAL A 81 -2.95 -6.47 6.45
N GLN A 82 -3.60 -6.79 7.57
CA GLN A 82 -3.19 -6.33 8.90
C GLN A 82 -1.83 -6.95 9.28
N GLY A 83 -0.91 -6.11 9.75
CA GLY A 83 0.38 -6.54 10.29
C GLY A 83 0.29 -6.98 11.75
N ASP A 84 1.41 -7.44 12.29
CA ASP A 84 1.50 -7.85 13.70
C ASP A 84 1.26 -6.68 14.64
N ILE A 85 0.53 -6.92 15.72
CA ILE A 85 0.28 -5.90 16.73
C ILE A 85 1.35 -6.00 17.81
N GLN A 86 2.10 -4.91 18.01
CA GLN A 86 3.14 -4.83 19.03
C GLN A 86 2.70 -4.00 20.22
N GLU A 87 2.87 -4.54 21.42
CA GLU A 87 2.64 -3.80 22.66
C GLU A 87 3.79 -2.82 22.91
N THR A 88 3.45 -1.53 23.02
CA THR A 88 4.41 -0.46 23.31
C THR A 88 4.26 0.10 24.72
N LYS A 89 3.14 -0.19 25.41
CA LYS A 89 2.78 0.31 26.75
C LYS A 89 2.63 1.84 26.87
N ASN A 90 2.91 2.59 25.80
CA ASN A 90 2.66 4.02 25.72
C ASN A 90 1.15 4.30 25.56
N PRO A 91 0.51 5.09 26.45
CA PRO A 91 -0.92 5.41 26.36
C PRO A 91 -1.32 6.20 25.10
N PHE A 92 -0.37 6.84 24.41
CA PHE A 92 -0.62 7.59 23.18
C PHE A 92 -0.52 6.75 21.89
N ASN A 93 -0.22 5.45 22.03
CA ASN A 93 -0.16 4.53 20.91
C ASN A 93 -1.47 3.76 20.77
N PHE A 94 -2.01 3.73 19.56
CA PHE A 94 -3.26 3.05 19.26
C PHE A 94 -3.09 2.10 18.07
N ALA A 95 -3.58 0.88 18.22
CA ALA A 95 -3.69 -0.08 17.12
C ALA A 95 -5.16 -0.23 16.72
N LEU A 96 -5.43 -0.21 15.42
CA LEU A 96 -6.73 -0.54 14.86
C LEU A 96 -6.74 -2.02 14.50
N ILE A 97 -7.71 -2.76 15.02
CA ILE A 97 -7.99 -4.12 14.59
C ILE A 97 -9.27 -4.07 13.79
N SER A 98 -9.15 -4.20 12.47
CA SER A 98 -10.29 -4.16 11.57
C SER A 98 -10.61 -5.58 11.09
N ASN A 99 -11.67 -6.17 11.66
CA ASN A 99 -12.23 -7.43 11.16
C ASN A 99 -13.56 -7.15 10.47
N ILE A 100 -13.53 -6.23 9.51
CA ILE A 100 -14.72 -5.80 8.79
C ILE A 100 -15.11 -6.92 7.82
N GLN A 101 -16.13 -7.69 8.20
CA GLN A 101 -16.67 -8.74 7.35
C GLN A 101 -17.60 -8.12 6.31
N VAL A 102 -17.41 -8.49 5.05
CA VAL A 102 -18.36 -8.19 3.98
C VAL A 102 -19.30 -9.39 3.84
N PRO A 103 -20.62 -9.23 4.04
CA PRO A 103 -21.57 -10.35 3.93
C PRO A 103 -21.43 -11.07 2.58
N GLY A 104 -21.18 -12.38 2.62
CA GLY A 104 -21.03 -13.22 1.42
C GLY A 104 -19.60 -13.32 0.85
N ALA A 105 -18.66 -12.49 1.31
CA ALA A 105 -17.26 -12.53 0.87
C ALA A 105 -16.38 -13.31 1.86
N ARG A 106 -15.61 -14.28 1.35
CA ARG A 106 -14.52 -14.91 2.10
C ARG A 106 -13.20 -14.45 1.50
N PHE A 107 -12.54 -13.51 2.15
CA PHE A 107 -11.26 -12.99 1.69
C PHE A 107 -10.18 -14.08 1.78
N ASP A 108 -9.33 -14.16 0.76
CA ASP A 108 -8.12 -14.96 0.79
C ASP A 108 -7.04 -14.30 1.68
N SER A 109 -5.88 -14.94 1.81
CA SER A 109 -4.75 -14.41 2.59
C SER A 109 -4.17 -13.10 2.06
N SER A 110 -4.56 -12.67 0.85
CA SER A 110 -4.19 -11.38 0.26
C SER A 110 -5.24 -10.29 0.49
N GLY A 111 -6.32 -10.59 1.23
CA GLY A 111 -7.43 -9.66 1.50
C GLY A 111 -8.36 -9.48 0.30
N LYS A 112 -8.36 -10.43 -0.65
CA LYS A 112 -9.14 -10.36 -1.89
C LYS A 112 -10.22 -11.44 -1.92
N TYR A 113 -11.39 -11.06 -2.38
CA TYR A 113 -12.49 -11.96 -2.72
C TYR A 113 -12.85 -11.76 -4.18
N VAL A 114 -13.12 -12.85 -4.91
CA VAL A 114 -13.64 -12.78 -6.27
C VAL A 114 -15.01 -13.45 -6.26
N ASP A 115 -16.04 -12.68 -6.54
CA ASP A 115 -17.41 -13.20 -6.64
C ASP A 115 -17.55 -14.11 -7.86
N GLN A 116 -18.64 -14.90 -7.91
CA GLN A 116 -19.01 -15.76 -9.05
C GLN A 116 -19.12 -14.98 -10.37
N ASN A 117 -19.35 -13.67 -10.31
CA ASN A 117 -19.38 -12.75 -11.45
C ASN A 117 -17.99 -12.23 -11.88
N GLY A 118 -16.91 -12.68 -11.25
CA GLY A 118 -15.53 -12.25 -11.54
C GLY A 118 -15.16 -10.86 -10.99
N GLN A 119 -16.05 -10.22 -10.24
CA GLN A 119 -15.78 -8.94 -9.59
C GLN A 119 -14.87 -9.13 -8.38
N ARG A 120 -13.83 -8.29 -8.28
CA ARG A 120 -12.85 -8.33 -7.19
C ARG A 120 -13.32 -7.39 -6.08
N VAL A 121 -13.56 -7.94 -4.90
CA VAL A 121 -13.86 -7.19 -3.68
C VAL A 121 -12.62 -7.25 -2.80
N ILE A 122 -12.15 -6.08 -2.35
CA ILE A 122 -11.02 -5.96 -1.42
C ILE A 122 -11.58 -5.81 -0.02
N GLN A 123 -10.89 -6.36 0.98
CA GLN A 123 -11.29 -6.23 2.36
C GLN A 123 -11.29 -4.75 2.79
N PRO A 124 -12.42 -4.23 3.30
CA PRO A 124 -12.47 -2.87 3.83
C PRO A 124 -11.52 -2.70 5.00
N GLN A 125 -10.92 -1.51 5.11
CA GLN A 125 -10.01 -1.17 6.19
C GLN A 125 -10.44 0.08 6.94
N ALA A 126 -10.03 0.16 8.19
CA ALA A 126 -10.26 1.31 9.05
C ALA A 126 -9.00 2.17 9.13
N PHE A 127 -9.15 3.48 8.98
CA PHE A 127 -8.07 4.45 9.05
C PHE A 127 -8.36 5.51 10.11
N PHE A 128 -7.30 6.03 10.73
CA PHE A 128 -7.38 7.25 11.52
C PHE A 128 -7.55 8.45 10.60
N THR A 129 -8.42 9.37 11.00
CA THR A 129 -8.63 10.61 10.27
C THR A 129 -7.83 11.73 10.92
N ILE A 130 -6.96 12.36 10.13
CA ILE A 130 -6.12 13.46 10.58
C ILE A 130 -6.40 14.71 9.74
N LEU A 131 -6.02 15.85 10.28
CA LEU A 131 -6.16 17.16 9.68
C LEU A 131 -4.76 17.72 9.41
N ASN A 132 -4.47 17.96 8.14
CA ASN A 132 -3.22 18.60 7.74
C ASN A 132 -3.22 20.10 8.12
N ALA A 133 -2.06 20.75 8.11
CA ALA A 133 -1.89 22.17 8.43
C ALA A 133 -2.75 23.11 7.54
N VAL A 134 -3.10 22.65 6.34
CA VAL A 134 -3.97 23.38 5.39
C VAL A 134 -5.47 23.25 5.73
N GLY A 135 -5.83 22.37 6.68
CA GLY A 135 -7.23 22.11 7.06
C GLY A 135 -7.92 21.04 6.21
N GLU A 136 -7.16 20.27 5.43
CA GLU A 136 -7.71 19.15 4.65
C GLU A 136 -7.62 17.83 5.43
N GLN A 137 -8.64 16.98 5.28
CA GLN A 137 -8.65 15.65 5.88
C GLN A 137 -7.70 14.71 5.14
N ARG A 138 -6.95 13.92 5.90
CA ARG A 138 -6.07 12.84 5.45
C ARG A 138 -6.31 11.60 6.29
N TYR A 139 -5.93 10.46 5.75
CA TYR A 139 -6.10 9.17 6.39
C TYR A 139 -4.74 8.56 6.69
N SER A 140 -4.60 7.92 7.86
CA SER A 140 -3.37 7.25 8.25
C SER A 140 -3.69 5.97 9.02
N LEU A 141 -2.83 4.97 8.89
CA LEU A 141 -2.84 3.76 9.72
C LEU A 141 -1.83 3.85 10.87
N ASN A 142 -0.99 4.88 10.86
CA ASN A 142 -0.03 5.11 11.93
C ASN A 142 -0.80 5.62 13.16
N GLY A 143 -0.82 4.81 14.22
CA GLY A 143 -1.42 5.18 15.50
C GLY A 143 -0.41 5.58 16.57
N ASN A 144 0.81 5.96 16.17
CA ASN A 144 1.76 6.61 17.06
C ASN A 144 1.44 8.11 17.15
N PHE A 145 0.75 8.51 18.22
CA PHE A 145 0.41 9.91 18.45
C PHE A 145 1.19 10.48 19.63
N SER A 146 1.23 11.81 19.68
CA SER A 146 1.78 12.57 20.78
C SER A 146 0.88 13.76 21.12
N LEU A 147 1.17 14.43 22.22
CA LEU A 147 0.40 15.57 22.68
C LEU A 147 1.24 16.84 22.55
N ASP A 148 0.68 17.87 21.93
CA ASP A 148 1.25 19.23 21.91
C ASP A 148 1.11 19.91 23.29
N ALA A 149 1.86 20.99 23.53
CA ALA A 149 1.72 21.91 24.64
C ALA A 149 0.28 22.43 24.84
N ASN A 150 -0.50 22.51 23.75
CA ASN A 150 -1.93 22.87 23.80
C ASN A 150 -2.85 21.68 24.09
N GLY A 151 -2.33 20.53 24.52
CA GLY A 151 -3.14 19.34 24.79
C GLY A 151 -3.78 18.73 23.53
N ARG A 152 -3.31 19.09 22.32
CA ARG A 152 -3.84 18.57 21.06
C ARG A 152 -3.14 17.28 20.69
N MET A 153 -3.90 16.26 20.29
CA MET A 153 -3.33 15.02 19.79
C MET A 153 -2.80 15.24 18.37
N ILE A 154 -1.50 15.00 18.19
CA ILE A 154 -0.79 15.18 16.92
C ILE A 154 -0.07 13.89 16.51
N ASP A 155 0.12 13.68 15.21
CA ASP A 155 1.02 12.63 14.70
C ASP A 155 2.50 13.03 14.84
N SER A 156 3.40 12.16 14.39
CA SER A 156 4.86 12.39 14.38
C SER A 156 5.28 13.62 13.54
N GLU A 157 4.44 14.04 12.61
CA GLU A 157 4.65 15.13 11.67
C GLU A 157 3.96 16.43 12.13
N GLY A 158 3.20 16.39 13.23
CA GLY A 158 2.50 17.54 13.81
C GLY A 158 1.08 17.76 13.28
N HIS A 159 0.52 16.84 12.48
CA HIS A 159 -0.86 16.93 12.02
C HIS A 159 -1.82 16.58 13.14
N SER A 160 -2.97 17.28 13.23
CA SER A 160 -3.93 17.06 14.31
C SER A 160 -4.82 15.85 14.04
N VAL A 161 -5.05 14.99 15.03
CA VAL A 161 -6.00 13.88 14.92
C VAL A 161 -7.43 14.39 15.14
N LEU A 162 -8.36 13.96 14.29
CA LEU A 162 -9.77 14.38 14.38
C LEU A 162 -10.60 13.46 15.27
N GLY A 163 -11.52 14.07 16.00
CA GLY A 163 -12.57 13.41 16.74
C GLY A 163 -13.83 13.20 15.91
N ARG A 164 -14.75 12.36 16.39
CA ARG A 164 -16.02 12.06 15.70
C ARG A 164 -16.90 13.30 15.45
N ASP A 165 -16.67 14.36 16.20
CA ASP A 165 -17.25 15.70 16.05
C ASP A 165 -16.64 16.53 14.90
N GLY A 166 -15.63 16.00 14.22
CA GLY A 166 -14.89 16.69 13.16
C GLY A 166 -13.93 17.76 13.67
N GLN A 167 -13.72 17.84 14.98
CA GLN A 167 -12.78 18.78 15.60
C GLN A 167 -11.48 18.08 16.01
N PRO A 168 -10.35 18.81 16.08
CA PRO A 168 -9.11 18.28 16.66
C PRO A 168 -9.32 17.77 18.08
N ILE A 169 -8.77 16.61 18.39
CA ILE A 169 -8.85 16.02 19.73
C ILE A 169 -7.97 16.83 20.68
N VAL A 170 -8.59 17.44 21.68
CA VAL A 170 -7.91 18.16 22.76
C VAL A 170 -8.17 17.44 24.08
N LEU A 171 -7.10 16.92 24.68
CA LEU A 171 -7.12 16.24 25.98
C LEU A 171 -6.66 17.22 27.07
N MET A 172 -7.57 18.12 27.45
CA MET A 172 -7.37 19.03 28.58
C MET A 172 -8.41 18.77 29.68
N GLU A 173 -7.96 18.61 30.91
CA GLU A 173 -8.80 18.54 32.11
C GLU A 173 -8.30 19.57 33.11
N GLY A 174 -9.17 20.48 33.55
CA GLY A 174 -8.82 21.51 34.54
C GLY A 174 -7.70 22.49 34.11
N GLY A 175 -7.41 22.60 32.82
CA GLY A 175 -6.34 23.47 32.28
C GLY A 175 -4.95 22.82 32.19
N ALA A 176 -4.84 21.52 32.49
CA ALA A 176 -3.63 20.73 32.27
C ALA A 176 -3.87 19.61 31.24
N PRO A 177 -2.83 19.17 30.50
CA PRO A 177 -2.96 18.05 29.57
C PRO A 177 -3.18 16.73 30.33
N VAL A 178 -4.19 15.96 29.95
CA VAL A 178 -4.49 14.66 30.57
C VAL A 178 -3.45 13.64 30.11
N THR A 179 -2.62 13.18 31.04
CA THR A 179 -1.60 12.15 30.78
C THR A 179 -2.08 10.74 31.12
N ASN A 180 -3.04 10.62 32.04
CA ASN A 180 -3.62 9.35 32.49
C ASN A 180 -5.05 9.19 31.97
N PHE A 181 -5.18 8.86 30.69
CA PHE A 181 -6.46 8.48 30.10
C PHE A 181 -6.43 7.02 29.63
N ARG A 182 -7.60 6.39 29.62
CA ARG A 182 -7.85 5.08 29.04
C ARG A 182 -8.77 5.21 27.84
N MET A 183 -8.55 4.38 26.84
CA MET A 183 -9.46 4.29 25.70
C MET A 183 -10.28 2.99 25.76
N THR A 184 -11.58 3.11 25.53
CA THR A 184 -12.46 1.97 25.36
C THR A 184 -12.27 1.32 23.99
N ARG A 185 -12.70 0.06 23.84
CA ARG A 185 -12.61 -0.68 22.56
C ARG A 185 -13.33 0.01 21.39
N THR A 186 -14.32 0.84 21.69
CA THR A 186 -15.11 1.63 20.73
C THR A 186 -14.46 2.96 20.35
N GLY A 187 -13.26 3.26 20.87
CA GLY A 187 -12.53 4.49 20.57
C GLY A 187 -13.03 5.72 21.33
N GLN A 188 -13.66 5.54 22.50
CA GLN A 188 -14.02 6.64 23.40
C GLN A 188 -12.94 6.83 24.48
N PHE A 189 -12.52 8.07 24.69
CA PHE A 189 -11.57 8.45 25.75
C PHE A 189 -12.27 8.52 27.10
N THR A 190 -11.65 7.92 28.12
CA THR A 190 -12.12 7.87 29.50
C THR A 190 -10.99 8.25 30.45
N ASN A 191 -11.31 8.91 31.55
CA ASN A 191 -10.38 9.18 32.63
C ASN A 191 -10.01 7.91 33.40
N ALA A 192 -9.03 8.02 34.31
CA ALA A 192 -8.60 6.92 35.17
C ALA A 192 -9.77 6.29 35.97
N ASP A 193 -10.80 7.10 36.29
CA ASP A 193 -12.02 6.71 37.01
C ASP A 193 -13.11 6.10 36.09
N GLY A 194 -12.85 5.97 34.79
CA GLY A 194 -13.77 5.38 33.81
C GLY A 194 -14.87 6.31 33.31
N GLN A 195 -14.85 7.60 33.69
CA GLN A 195 -15.76 8.61 33.13
C GLN A 195 -15.28 9.10 31.75
N PRO A 196 -16.19 9.37 30.79
CA PRO A 196 -15.79 9.85 29.47
C PRO A 196 -15.18 11.25 29.55
N ILE A 197 -14.06 11.46 28.86
CA ILE A 197 -13.49 12.80 28.68
C ILE A 197 -14.41 13.55 27.71
N LEU A 198 -14.85 14.74 28.10
CA LEU A 198 -15.74 15.56 27.28
C LEU A 198 -14.92 16.55 26.44
N ASN A 199 -15.34 16.79 25.20
CA ASN A 199 -14.86 17.90 24.38
C ASN A 199 -15.38 19.25 24.91
N GLY A 200 -14.92 20.36 24.33
CA GLY A 200 -15.37 21.71 24.69
C GLY A 200 -16.89 21.95 24.54
N ASN A 201 -17.61 21.03 23.88
CA ASN A 201 -19.05 21.07 23.66
C ASN A 201 -19.83 20.12 24.61
N GLY A 202 -19.16 19.48 25.57
CA GLY A 202 -19.79 18.56 26.54
C GLY A 202 -20.13 17.17 25.99
N GLN A 203 -19.63 16.81 24.80
CA GLN A 203 -19.79 15.47 24.22
C GLN A 203 -18.57 14.60 24.50
N ALA A 204 -18.76 13.29 24.63
CA ALA A 204 -17.63 12.39 24.83
C ALA A 204 -16.67 12.41 23.64
N LEU A 205 -15.39 12.57 23.95
CA LEU A 205 -14.31 12.60 22.99
C LEU A 205 -14.10 11.19 22.44
N ASN A 206 -14.28 11.05 21.13
CA ASN A 206 -14.12 9.78 20.42
C ASN A 206 -13.19 9.99 19.21
N LEU A 207 -12.33 9.02 18.92
CA LEU A 207 -11.53 9.03 17.69
C LEU A 207 -12.42 8.94 16.45
N LEU A 208 -12.15 9.78 15.44
CA LEU A 208 -12.75 9.61 14.12
C LEU A 208 -11.99 8.57 13.32
N ILE A 209 -12.56 7.37 13.30
CA ILE A 209 -12.10 6.28 12.46
C ILE A 209 -12.99 6.26 11.22
N THR A 210 -12.36 6.25 10.06
CA THR A 210 -13.05 6.20 8.77
C THR A 210 -12.84 4.81 8.17
N ARG A 211 -13.95 4.14 7.84
CA ARG A 211 -13.95 2.89 7.06
C ARG A 211 -13.80 3.24 5.58
N VAL A 212 -12.95 2.48 4.90
CA VAL A 212 -12.68 2.57 3.47
C VAL A 212 -13.05 1.25 2.82
N GLU A 213 -14.02 1.27 1.91
CA GLU A 213 -14.48 0.05 1.22
C GLU A 213 -13.44 -0.52 0.26
N ASP A 214 -12.71 0.33 -0.48
CA ASP A 214 -11.61 -0.09 -1.36
C ASP A 214 -10.33 0.71 -1.08
N PRO A 215 -9.41 0.15 -0.28
CA PRO A 215 -8.14 0.81 0.04
C PRO A 215 -7.22 1.02 -1.18
N ASN A 216 -7.39 0.31 -2.30
CA ASN A 216 -6.53 0.48 -3.48
C ASN A 216 -6.78 1.80 -4.23
N GLN A 217 -7.88 2.49 -3.95
CA GLN A 217 -8.18 3.80 -4.53
C GLN A 217 -7.48 4.95 -3.79
N LEU A 218 -6.85 4.66 -2.65
CA LEU A 218 -6.12 5.65 -1.86
C LEU A 218 -4.83 6.07 -2.57
N VAL A 219 -4.61 7.38 -2.64
CA VAL A 219 -3.35 7.94 -3.15
C VAL A 219 -2.47 8.31 -1.96
N ARG A 220 -1.25 7.75 -1.91
CA ARG A 220 -0.28 8.07 -0.86
C ARG A 220 0.35 9.44 -1.12
N GLU A 221 0.37 10.30 -0.11
CA GLU A 221 1.05 11.62 -0.18
C GLU A 221 2.45 11.61 0.44
N GLY A 222 2.82 10.54 1.16
CA GLY A 222 4.06 10.44 1.92
C GLY A 222 3.79 10.29 3.41
N ASN A 223 4.82 9.98 4.21
CA ASN A 223 4.73 9.89 5.68
C ASN A 223 3.59 9.01 6.24
N GLY A 224 3.15 8.01 5.47
CA GLY A 224 2.02 7.15 5.86
C GLY A 224 0.64 7.79 5.69
N LEU A 225 0.57 8.97 5.06
CA LEU A 225 -0.66 9.67 4.75
C LEU A 225 -1.25 9.24 3.42
N TYR A 226 -2.56 9.11 3.43
CA TYR A 226 -3.39 8.80 2.28
C TYR A 226 -4.40 9.91 2.07
N ARG A 227 -4.58 10.30 0.81
CA ARG A 227 -5.65 11.18 0.37
C ARG A 227 -6.64 10.40 -0.49
N LEU A 228 -7.87 10.91 -0.50
CA LEU A 228 -8.89 10.46 -1.43
C LEU A 228 -8.74 11.18 -2.78
N ASN A 229 -8.97 10.46 -3.87
CA ASN A 229 -9.23 11.08 -5.16
C ASN A 229 -10.69 11.56 -5.19
N THR A 230 -10.91 12.84 -5.49
CA THR A 230 -12.15 13.60 -5.26
C THR A 230 -13.41 13.08 -5.95
N GLN A 231 -13.34 12.00 -6.74
CA GLN A 231 -14.46 11.44 -7.48
C GLN A 231 -15.24 10.32 -6.74
N ASP A 232 -14.69 9.72 -5.68
CA ASP A 232 -15.31 8.56 -5.00
C ASP A 232 -15.48 8.77 -3.48
N GLN A 233 -16.29 9.76 -3.09
CA GLN A 233 -16.65 9.97 -1.67
C GLN A 233 -17.57 8.88 -1.10
N GLY A 234 -18.13 8.00 -1.93
CA GLY A 234 -19.07 6.96 -1.50
C GLY A 234 -18.44 5.79 -0.72
N GLY A 235 -17.11 5.64 -0.78
CA GLY A 235 -16.38 4.55 -0.12
C GLY A 235 -15.89 4.85 1.29
N PHE A 236 -16.04 6.10 1.76
CA PHE A 236 -15.52 6.58 3.04
C PHE A 236 -16.67 6.97 3.95
N ARG A 237 -16.86 6.23 5.03
CA ARG A 237 -17.83 6.58 6.06
C ARG A 237 -17.21 6.47 7.45
N PRO A 238 -17.59 7.34 8.40
CA PRO A 238 -17.28 7.10 9.80
C PRO A 238 -17.75 5.71 10.20
N ILE A 239 -16.98 5.06 11.07
CA ILE A 239 -17.33 3.72 11.55
C ILE A 239 -18.68 3.73 12.27
N ASP A 240 -19.45 2.66 12.08
CA ASP A 240 -20.66 2.38 12.86
C ASP A 240 -20.40 1.21 13.82
N ALA A 241 -21.25 1.04 14.83
CA ALA A 241 -21.12 -0.03 15.83
C ALA A 241 -21.22 -1.44 15.22
N GLN A 242 -21.72 -1.57 13.99
CA GLN A 242 -21.79 -2.82 13.23
C GLN A 242 -20.47 -3.18 12.54
N ASP A 243 -19.58 -2.21 12.34
CA ASP A 243 -18.25 -2.44 11.80
C ASP A 243 -17.39 -3.01 12.93
N GLN A 244 -17.09 -4.31 12.89
CA GLN A 244 -16.30 -5.04 13.91
C GLN A 244 -14.85 -4.53 13.99
N ILE A 245 -14.68 -3.34 14.54
CA ILE A 245 -13.42 -2.63 14.68
C ILE A 245 -13.14 -2.48 16.17
N GLU A 246 -11.95 -2.89 16.59
CA GLU A 246 -11.47 -2.73 17.95
C GLU A 246 -10.29 -1.78 17.95
N VAL A 247 -10.36 -0.73 18.77
CA VAL A 247 -9.22 0.13 19.07
C VAL A 247 -8.52 -0.40 20.32
N ARG A 248 -7.21 -0.65 20.23
CA ARG A 248 -6.40 -1.04 21.38
C ARG A 248 -5.37 0.03 21.70
N GLN A 249 -5.49 0.62 22.89
CA GLN A 249 -4.51 1.56 23.43
C GLN A 249 -3.30 0.80 23.98
N GLY A 250 -2.11 1.40 23.85
CA GLY A 250 -0.85 0.80 24.28
C GLY A 250 -0.20 -0.09 23.23
N TYR A 251 -0.78 -0.17 22.03
CA TYR A 251 -0.33 -1.03 20.94
C TYR A 251 -0.12 -0.21 19.68
N ILE A 252 0.76 -0.70 18.80
CA ILE A 252 0.91 -0.21 17.43
C ILE A 252 0.78 -1.37 16.46
N GLU A 253 0.26 -1.10 15.27
CA GLU A 253 0.33 -2.04 14.16
C GLU A 253 1.72 -1.94 13.51
N ARG A 254 2.45 -3.07 13.42
CA ARG A 254 3.71 -3.14 12.69
C ARG A 254 3.45 -3.19 11.19
N SER A 255 4.47 -2.82 10.42
CA SER A 255 4.49 -3.04 8.98
C SER A 255 4.25 -4.51 8.65
N ASN A 256 3.45 -4.79 7.62
CA ASN A 256 3.23 -6.18 7.15
C ASN A 256 4.34 -6.67 6.19
N VAL A 257 5.47 -5.95 6.13
CA VAL A 257 6.63 -6.31 5.33
C VAL A 257 7.39 -7.45 6.02
N ASP A 258 7.59 -8.55 5.31
CA ASP A 258 8.52 -9.60 5.71
C ASP A 258 9.94 -9.25 5.22
N PRO A 259 10.91 -9.00 6.13
CA PRO A 259 12.27 -8.66 5.75
C PRO A 259 13.01 -9.82 5.07
N GLY A 260 12.72 -11.06 5.44
CA GLY A 260 13.35 -12.25 4.86
C GLY A 260 12.94 -12.41 3.39
N GLN A 261 11.63 -12.36 3.13
CA GLN A 261 11.11 -12.41 1.77
C GLN A 261 11.57 -11.21 0.94
N SER A 262 11.57 -10.01 1.52
CA SER A 262 12.03 -8.79 0.85
C SER A 262 13.51 -8.89 0.42
N MET A 263 14.40 -9.43 1.26
CA MET A 263 15.80 -9.63 0.86
C MET A 263 15.94 -10.62 -0.30
N VAL A 264 15.16 -11.70 -0.30
CA VAL A 264 15.14 -12.67 -1.41
C VAL A 264 14.67 -12.00 -2.70
N ASP A 265 13.60 -11.21 -2.63
CA ASP A 265 13.07 -10.49 -3.78
C ASP A 265 14.02 -9.42 -4.32
N MET A 266 14.75 -8.72 -3.45
CA MET A 266 15.79 -7.77 -3.82
C MET A 266 16.93 -8.48 -4.56
N MET A 267 17.44 -9.59 -4.01
CA MET A 267 18.51 -10.38 -4.62
C MET A 267 18.08 -11.00 -5.94
N SER A 268 16.83 -11.45 -6.03
CA SER A 268 16.23 -11.96 -7.27
C SER A 268 16.20 -10.86 -8.35
N ALA A 269 15.76 -9.65 -7.99
CA ALA A 269 15.72 -8.52 -8.91
C ALA A 269 17.12 -8.10 -9.39
N LEU A 270 18.10 -8.02 -8.48
CA LEU A 270 19.50 -7.71 -8.83
C LEU A 270 20.10 -8.74 -9.79
N ARG A 271 19.93 -10.04 -9.51
CA ARG A 271 20.41 -11.11 -10.39
C ARG A 271 19.75 -11.05 -11.77
N ALA A 272 18.45 -10.78 -11.82
CA ALA A 272 17.73 -10.63 -13.08
C ALA A 272 18.18 -9.38 -13.86
N TYR A 273 18.48 -8.28 -13.17
CA TYR A 273 19.07 -7.07 -13.75
C TYR A 273 20.45 -7.34 -14.35
N GLU A 274 21.35 -7.99 -13.60
CA GLU A 274 22.68 -8.40 -14.07
C GLU A 274 22.61 -9.35 -15.28
N ALA A 275 21.66 -10.30 -15.28
CA ALA A 275 21.45 -11.19 -16.40
C ALA A 275 21.05 -10.42 -17.67
N ASN A 276 20.12 -9.45 -17.55
CA ASN A 276 19.73 -8.61 -18.68
C ASN A 276 20.87 -7.70 -19.16
N GLN A 277 21.70 -7.17 -18.24
CA GLN A 277 22.89 -6.39 -18.60
C GLN A 277 23.89 -7.22 -19.40
N LYS A 278 24.14 -8.48 -19.00
CA LYS A 278 24.99 -9.41 -19.76
C LYS A 278 24.43 -9.68 -21.15
N MET A 279 23.11 -9.86 -21.28
CA MET A 279 22.46 -10.03 -22.58
C MET A 279 22.71 -8.84 -23.52
N ILE A 280 22.64 -7.60 -23.00
CA ILE A 280 22.95 -6.40 -23.79
C ILE A 280 24.41 -6.39 -24.23
N GLN A 281 25.35 -6.72 -23.34
CA GLN A 281 26.77 -6.83 -23.69
C GLN A 281 27.03 -7.91 -24.75
N TYR A 282 26.32 -9.03 -24.71
CA TYR A 282 26.44 -10.08 -25.74
C TYR A 282 25.89 -9.61 -27.09
N TYR A 283 24.76 -8.89 -27.10
CA TYR A 283 24.24 -8.28 -28.32
C TYR A 283 25.22 -7.27 -28.90
N ASP A 284 25.80 -6.42 -28.06
CA ASP A 284 26.78 -5.41 -28.47
C ASP A 284 28.04 -6.04 -29.06
N LYS A 285 28.64 -7.03 -28.38
CA LYS A 285 29.76 -7.82 -28.91
C LYS A 285 29.42 -8.54 -30.21
N SER A 286 28.18 -9.02 -30.36
CA SER A 286 27.74 -9.66 -31.60
C SER A 286 27.61 -8.66 -32.74
N MET A 287 27.16 -7.43 -32.47
CA MET A 287 27.12 -6.34 -33.45
C MET A 287 28.52 -5.89 -33.83
N GLU A 288 29.43 -5.75 -32.86
CA GLU A 288 30.83 -5.40 -33.10
C GLU A 288 31.51 -6.43 -34.03
N LYS A 289 31.33 -7.73 -33.73
CA LYS A 289 31.83 -8.80 -34.61
C LYS A 289 31.19 -8.77 -36.00
N ALA A 290 29.87 -8.61 -36.08
CA ALA A 290 29.18 -8.53 -37.37
C ALA A 290 29.66 -7.32 -38.20
N ALA A 291 29.92 -6.18 -37.57
CA ALA A 291 30.40 -4.98 -38.26
C ALA A 291 31.86 -5.10 -38.71
N ASN A 292 32.74 -5.65 -37.85
CA ASN A 292 34.18 -5.67 -38.10
C ASN A 292 34.65 -6.91 -38.89
N GLU A 293 34.02 -8.07 -38.71
CA GLU A 293 34.48 -9.34 -39.29
C GLU A 293 33.83 -9.66 -40.64
N ILE A 294 32.60 -9.20 -40.90
CA ILE A 294 31.89 -9.47 -42.18
C ILE A 294 32.44 -8.61 -43.34
N GLY A 295 33.04 -7.46 -43.04
CA GLY A 295 33.65 -6.57 -44.03
C GLY A 295 35.13 -6.81 -44.32
N ARG A 296 35.77 -7.77 -43.64
CA ARG A 296 37.21 -8.02 -43.78
C ARG A 296 37.46 -9.04 -44.91
N VAL A 297 37.71 -8.53 -46.12
CA VAL A 297 38.30 -9.29 -47.24
C VAL A 297 39.81 -9.37 -47.07
#